data_AF-A0AAW9IW68-F1
#
_entry.id   AF-A0AAW9IW68-F1
#
_cell.length_a   1.000
_cell.length_b   1.000
_cell.length_c   1.000
_cell.angle_alpha   90.00
_cell.angle_beta   90.00
_cell.angle_gamma   90.00
#
_symmetry.space_group_name_H-M   'P 1'
#
loop_
_entity.id
_entity.type
_entity.pdbx_description
1 polymer ?
#
loop_
_entity_poly.entity_id
_entity_poly.type
_entity_poly.pdbx_seq_one_letter_code
_entity_poly.pdbx_strand_id
1 'polypeptide(L)'
;MAKWVLDAGHGGNDPGAIGKHGRREADVVLEAVYEAKRLLERNGEIILLTRASDVTVDSKDRASIANNWNADYFISFHMNSFVEESVKGSEIVIFEKGHKSEELAKFIKDELLANLKSNDRGIKEASYTVLR
;
A
#
# COMPACT_ATOMS: atom_id res chain seq x y z
N MET A 1 -17.23 -11.98 -2.76
CA MET A 1 -16.74 -10.96 -3.70
C MET A 1 -16.77 -9.64 -2.95
N ALA A 2 -15.61 -9.17 -2.57
CA ALA A 2 -15.39 -7.90 -1.91
C ALA A 2 -14.84 -6.88 -2.93
N LYS A 3 -14.99 -5.60 -2.60
CA LYS A 3 -14.46 -4.46 -3.32
C LYS A 3 -13.17 -3.99 -2.68
N TRP A 4 -12.08 -4.02 -3.43
CA TRP A 4 -10.78 -3.56 -2.97
C TRP A 4 -10.36 -2.32 -3.75
N VAL A 5 -9.94 -1.29 -3.02
CA VAL A 5 -9.15 -0.21 -3.60
C VAL A 5 -7.68 -0.46 -3.28
N LEU A 6 -6.88 -0.62 -4.33
CA LEU A 6 -5.43 -0.68 -4.21
C LEU A 6 -4.86 0.68 -4.62
N ASP A 7 -4.10 1.25 -3.72
CA ASP A 7 -3.49 2.55 -3.89
C ASP A 7 -1.98 2.41 -4.14
N ALA A 8 -1.53 2.87 -5.29
CA ALA A 8 -0.12 3.03 -5.58
C ALA A 8 0.33 4.41 -5.10
N GLY A 9 1.06 4.48 -3.99
CA GLY A 9 1.57 5.73 -3.43
C GLY A 9 2.33 6.58 -4.46
N HIS A 10 2.41 7.89 -4.22
CA HIS A 10 3.13 8.85 -5.07
C HIS A 10 2.59 8.90 -6.53
N GLY A 11 3.42 9.35 -7.48
CA GLY A 11 3.12 9.40 -8.92
C GLY A 11 3.23 10.81 -9.53
N GLY A 12 3.57 10.86 -10.81
CA GLY A 12 3.78 12.09 -11.57
C GLY A 12 4.94 12.91 -11.00
N ASN A 13 4.64 14.08 -10.45
CA ASN A 13 5.64 14.99 -9.90
C ASN A 13 6.25 14.51 -8.56
N ASP A 14 5.65 13.50 -7.93
CA ASP A 14 6.14 12.90 -6.70
C ASP A 14 6.71 11.50 -7.02
N PRO A 15 8.04 11.31 -7.03
CA PRO A 15 8.64 10.01 -7.29
C PRO A 15 8.61 9.07 -6.06
N GLY A 16 8.25 9.59 -4.88
CA GLY A 16 8.53 8.95 -3.60
C GLY A 16 10.03 8.79 -3.35
N ALA A 17 10.40 7.79 -2.56
CA ALA A 17 11.81 7.46 -2.32
C ALA A 17 12.53 7.05 -3.62
N ILE A 18 13.79 7.46 -3.74
CA ILE A 18 14.66 7.07 -4.86
C ILE A 18 15.72 6.08 -4.35
N GLY A 19 15.69 4.86 -4.88
CA GLY A 19 16.65 3.81 -4.53
C GLY A 19 18.05 4.07 -5.10
N LYS A 20 19.05 3.31 -4.61
CA LYS A 20 20.48 3.45 -4.97
C LYS A 20 20.78 3.44 -6.49
N HIS A 21 19.90 2.86 -7.31
CA HIS A 21 20.04 2.77 -8.77
C HIS A 21 19.05 3.67 -9.53
N GLY A 22 18.49 4.70 -8.88
CA GLY A 22 17.56 5.63 -9.50
C GLY A 22 16.13 5.11 -9.65
N ARG A 23 15.84 3.91 -9.15
CA ARG A 23 14.47 3.36 -9.18
C ARG A 23 13.57 4.15 -8.24
N ARG A 24 12.47 4.67 -8.77
CA ARG A 24 11.48 5.47 -8.04
C ARG A 24 10.51 4.54 -7.30
N GLU A 25 10.17 4.88 -6.07
CA GLU A 25 9.12 4.19 -5.31
C GLU A 25 7.81 4.17 -6.09
N ALA A 26 7.42 5.29 -6.69
CA ALA A 26 6.19 5.41 -7.47
C ALA A 26 6.04 4.35 -8.57
N ASP A 27 7.14 3.92 -9.18
CA ASP A 27 7.16 2.87 -10.21
C ASP A 27 7.01 1.49 -9.59
N VAL A 28 7.79 1.21 -8.53
CA VAL A 28 7.79 -0.08 -7.82
C VAL A 28 6.40 -0.38 -7.27
N VAL A 29 5.77 0.60 -6.63
CA VAL A 29 4.44 0.41 -6.04
C VAL A 29 3.35 0.29 -7.10
N LEU A 30 3.51 0.96 -8.27
CA LEU A 30 2.59 0.79 -9.40
C LEU A 30 2.66 -0.64 -9.96
N GLU A 31 3.86 -1.19 -10.15
CA GLU A 31 4.05 -2.59 -10.56
C GLU A 31 3.43 -3.56 -9.54
N ALA A 32 3.65 -3.31 -8.24
CA ALA A 32 3.12 -4.15 -7.17
C ALA A 32 1.59 -4.17 -7.11
N VAL A 33 0.92 -3.02 -7.24
CA VAL A 33 -0.56 -2.99 -7.25
C VAL A 33 -1.14 -3.68 -8.48
N TYR A 34 -0.45 -3.65 -9.63
CA TYR A 34 -0.90 -4.36 -10.82
C TYR A 34 -0.87 -5.88 -10.61
N GLU A 35 0.18 -6.39 -9.98
CA GLU A 35 0.27 -7.82 -9.68
C GLU A 35 -0.74 -8.23 -8.61
N ALA A 36 -0.92 -7.42 -7.56
CA ALA A 36 -1.95 -7.65 -6.55
C ALA A 36 -3.36 -7.65 -7.15
N LYS A 37 -3.67 -6.67 -8.02
CA LYS A 37 -4.92 -6.61 -8.78
C LYS A 37 -5.14 -7.89 -9.58
N ARG A 38 -4.14 -8.29 -10.38
CA ARG A 38 -4.22 -9.50 -11.22
C ARG A 38 -4.51 -10.75 -10.39
N LEU A 39 -3.87 -10.91 -9.24
CA LEU A 39 -4.06 -12.07 -8.36
C LEU A 39 -5.43 -12.05 -7.66
N LEU A 40 -5.88 -10.90 -7.17
CA LEU A 40 -7.18 -10.76 -6.51
C LEU A 40 -8.35 -10.94 -7.50
N GLU A 41 -8.26 -10.36 -8.71
CA GLU A 41 -9.29 -10.55 -9.75
C GLU A 41 -9.42 -12.00 -10.17
N ARG A 42 -8.31 -12.75 -10.23
CA ARG A 42 -8.33 -14.20 -10.49
C ARG A 42 -9.06 -14.99 -9.41
N ASN A 43 -9.15 -14.47 -8.19
CA ASN A 43 -9.91 -15.05 -7.09
C ASN A 43 -11.36 -14.54 -7.01
N GLY A 44 -11.80 -13.74 -8.00
CA GLY A 44 -13.16 -13.24 -8.09
C GLY A 44 -13.43 -11.99 -7.26
N GLU A 45 -12.40 -11.25 -6.85
CA GLU A 45 -12.53 -9.96 -6.19
C GLU A 45 -12.69 -8.82 -7.21
N ILE A 46 -13.32 -7.70 -6.80
CA ILE A 46 -13.47 -6.52 -7.66
C ILE A 46 -12.43 -5.47 -7.23
N ILE A 47 -11.59 -5.02 -8.17
CA ILE A 47 -10.45 -4.16 -7.84
C ILE A 47 -10.51 -2.83 -8.58
N LEU A 48 -10.49 -1.74 -7.83
CA LEU A 48 -10.29 -0.38 -8.34
C LEU A 48 -8.90 0.12 -7.93
N LEU A 49 -8.20 0.78 -8.84
CA LEU A 49 -6.90 1.42 -8.56
C LEU A 49 -7.11 2.92 -8.37
N THR A 50 -6.41 3.53 -7.42
CA THR A 50 -6.40 5.01 -7.30
C THR A 50 -5.71 5.68 -8.49
N ARG A 51 -4.71 5.01 -9.06
CA ARG A 51 -4.07 5.35 -10.34
C ARG A 51 -3.63 4.11 -11.09
N ALA A 52 -3.68 4.18 -12.41
CA ALA A 52 -3.25 3.13 -13.34
C ALA A 52 -1.99 3.51 -14.15
N SER A 53 -1.46 4.72 -13.94
CA SER A 53 -0.30 5.24 -14.66
C SER A 53 0.54 6.14 -13.75
N ASP A 54 1.66 6.65 -14.29
CA ASP A 54 2.51 7.62 -13.60
C ASP A 54 1.88 9.03 -13.64
N VAL A 55 0.92 9.26 -12.73
CA VAL A 55 0.18 10.52 -12.59
C VAL A 55 0.07 10.91 -11.12
N THR A 56 0.00 12.21 -10.87
CA THR A 56 -0.21 12.76 -9.53
C THR A 56 -1.67 12.62 -9.12
N VAL A 57 -1.90 12.08 -7.93
CA VAL A 57 -3.23 11.98 -7.28
C VAL A 57 -3.10 12.45 -5.84
N ASP A 58 -3.93 13.41 -5.42
CA ASP A 58 -3.92 13.96 -4.06
C ASP A 58 -4.34 12.90 -3.03
N SER A 59 -3.77 12.96 -1.83
CA SER A 59 -4.07 12.01 -0.75
C SER A 59 -5.56 12.01 -0.36
N LYS A 60 -6.25 13.16 -0.42
CA LYS A 60 -7.70 13.23 -0.15
C LYS A 60 -8.50 12.61 -1.27
N ASP A 61 -8.05 12.74 -2.52
CA ASP A 61 -8.72 12.12 -3.67
C ASP A 61 -8.62 10.60 -3.59
N ARG A 62 -7.46 10.05 -3.18
CA ARG A 62 -7.27 8.61 -2.94
C ARG A 62 -8.28 8.07 -1.92
N ALA A 63 -8.43 8.75 -0.77
CA ALA A 63 -9.42 8.38 0.24
C ALA A 63 -10.86 8.52 -0.31
N SER A 64 -11.14 9.59 -1.05
CA SER A 64 -12.45 9.84 -1.66
C SER A 64 -12.83 8.77 -2.68
N ILE A 65 -11.88 8.25 -3.46
CA ILE A 65 -12.11 7.14 -4.39
C ILE A 65 -12.62 5.91 -3.64
N ALA A 66 -11.96 5.54 -2.54
CA ALA A 66 -12.37 4.38 -1.73
C ALA A 66 -13.73 4.58 -1.06
N ASN A 67 -13.95 5.75 -0.46
CA ASN A 67 -15.19 6.08 0.22
C ASN A 67 -16.38 6.16 -0.75
N ASN A 68 -16.24 6.86 -1.87
CA ASN A 68 -17.32 7.03 -2.85
C ASN A 68 -17.69 5.72 -3.55
N TRP A 69 -16.73 4.80 -3.70
CA TRP A 69 -16.98 3.50 -4.31
C TRP A 69 -17.54 2.45 -3.32
N ASN A 70 -17.61 2.80 -2.03
CA ASN A 70 -17.93 1.91 -0.92
C ASN A 70 -17.05 0.66 -0.94
N ALA A 71 -15.72 0.87 -0.88
CA ALA A 71 -14.76 -0.22 -0.80
C ALA A 71 -14.90 -1.00 0.52
N ASP A 72 -14.76 -2.32 0.47
CA ASP A 72 -14.67 -3.17 1.66
C ASP A 72 -13.24 -3.13 2.25
N TYR A 73 -12.25 -2.96 1.37
CA TYR A 73 -10.84 -2.91 1.72
C TYR A 73 -10.12 -1.78 0.98
N PHE A 74 -9.21 -1.11 1.69
CA PHE A 74 -8.26 -0.15 1.12
C PHE A 74 -6.85 -0.57 1.54
N ILE A 75 -5.94 -0.72 0.56
CA ILE A 75 -4.52 -0.98 0.82
C ILE A 75 -3.69 0.00 0.00
N SER A 76 -2.84 0.77 0.68
CA SER A 76 -1.85 1.63 0.05
C SER A 76 -0.46 1.01 0.11
N PHE A 77 0.24 1.01 -1.04
CA PHE A 77 1.56 0.41 -1.22
C PHE A 77 2.62 1.51 -1.24
N HIS A 78 3.64 1.35 -0.40
CA HIS A 78 4.75 2.27 -0.23
C HIS A 78 6.08 1.51 -0.01
N MET A 79 7.19 2.15 -0.33
CA MET A 79 8.56 1.68 -0.07
C MET A 79 9.25 2.67 0.85
N ASN A 80 9.45 2.27 2.11
CA ASN A 80 10.02 3.14 3.13
C ASN A 80 11.49 3.52 2.80
N SER A 81 11.96 4.62 3.38
CA SER A 81 13.32 5.13 3.19
C SER A 81 13.92 5.63 4.50
N PHE A 82 15.18 5.28 4.74
CA PHE A 82 15.94 5.66 5.94
C PHE A 82 17.37 6.05 5.55
N VAL A 83 17.97 6.95 6.32
CA VAL A 83 19.39 7.33 6.15
C VAL A 83 20.28 6.17 6.60
N GLU A 84 19.92 5.49 7.66
CA GLU A 84 20.65 4.36 8.21
C GLU A 84 20.41 3.09 7.37
N GLU A 85 21.45 2.62 6.66
CA GLU A 85 21.37 1.42 5.82
C GLU A 85 21.08 0.12 6.58
N SER A 86 21.25 0.12 7.90
CA SER A 86 20.91 -1.01 8.78
C SER A 86 19.39 -1.20 8.90
N VAL A 87 18.60 -0.17 8.60
CA VAL A 87 17.16 -0.23 8.66
C VAL A 87 16.61 -0.96 7.45
N LYS A 88 16.09 -2.17 7.69
CA LYS A 88 15.53 -3.06 6.67
C LYS A 88 14.28 -3.74 7.21
N GLY A 89 13.41 -4.18 6.31
CA GLY A 89 12.22 -4.96 6.66
C GLY A 89 10.90 -4.33 6.19
N SER A 90 9.82 -4.96 6.60
CA SER A 90 8.45 -4.55 6.28
C SER A 90 7.74 -4.10 7.55
N GLU A 91 6.96 -3.03 7.43
CA GLU A 91 6.00 -2.57 8.44
C GLU A 91 4.64 -2.37 7.78
N ILE A 92 3.59 -2.55 8.55
CA ILE A 92 2.22 -2.23 8.12
C ILE A 92 1.73 -1.05 8.95
N VAL A 93 1.17 -0.05 8.30
CA VAL A 93 0.61 1.12 8.97
C VAL A 93 -0.91 1.06 8.92
N ILE A 94 -1.53 1.27 10.07
CA ILE A 94 -2.99 1.41 10.21
C ILE A 94 -3.30 2.74 10.91
N PHE A 95 -4.55 3.18 10.88
CA PHE A 95 -4.95 4.39 11.59
C PHE A 95 -4.98 4.18 13.11
N GLU A 96 -5.67 3.13 13.55
CA GLU A 96 -5.86 2.78 14.96
C GLU A 96 -5.99 1.26 15.10
N LYS A 97 -5.42 0.70 16.17
CA LYS A 97 -5.56 -0.71 16.58
C LYS A 97 -6.94 -1.00 17.18
N GLY A 98 -7.26 -2.29 17.34
CA GLY A 98 -8.55 -2.73 17.86
C GLY A 98 -9.68 -2.74 16.83
N HIS A 99 -9.38 -2.41 15.57
CA HIS A 99 -10.31 -2.47 14.45
C HIS A 99 -9.93 -3.58 13.47
N LYS A 100 -10.83 -3.87 12.52
CA LYS A 100 -10.61 -4.89 11.47
C LYS A 100 -9.35 -4.65 10.64
N SER A 101 -8.88 -3.40 10.53
CA SER A 101 -7.61 -3.04 9.90
C SER A 101 -6.42 -3.74 10.55
N GLU A 102 -6.44 -3.94 11.87
CA GLU A 102 -5.37 -4.63 12.60
C GLU A 102 -5.34 -6.13 12.26
N GLU A 103 -6.52 -6.76 12.12
CA GLU A 103 -6.60 -8.17 11.69
C GLU A 103 -6.02 -8.34 10.29
N LEU A 104 -6.42 -7.50 9.33
CA LEU A 104 -5.86 -7.52 7.98
C LEU A 104 -4.35 -7.25 7.99
N ALA A 105 -3.89 -6.29 8.78
CA ALA A 105 -2.48 -5.95 8.92
C ALA A 105 -1.67 -7.14 9.47
N LYS A 106 -2.20 -7.90 10.42
CA LYS A 106 -1.57 -9.13 10.94
C LYS A 106 -1.42 -10.18 9.84
N PHE A 107 -2.49 -10.46 9.08
CA PHE A 107 -2.43 -11.41 7.97
C PHE A 107 -1.40 -11.01 6.91
N ILE A 108 -1.42 -9.75 6.45
CA ILE A 108 -0.46 -9.27 5.45
C ILE A 108 0.97 -9.36 6.00
N LYS A 109 1.20 -8.91 7.23
CA LYS A 109 2.53 -8.95 7.85
C LYS A 109 3.06 -10.38 7.90
N ASP A 110 2.27 -11.33 8.39
CA ASP A 110 2.70 -12.71 8.53
C ASP A 110 3.05 -13.35 7.17
N GLU A 111 2.26 -13.04 6.12
CA GLU A 111 2.57 -13.48 4.75
C GLU A 111 3.85 -12.83 4.19
N LEU A 112 4.12 -11.55 4.48
CA LEU A 112 5.38 -10.90 4.09
C LEU A 112 6.58 -11.55 4.78
N LEU A 113 6.46 -11.90 6.06
CA LEU A 113 7.53 -12.58 6.80
C LEU A 113 7.78 -13.99 6.25
N ALA A 114 6.72 -14.75 5.99
CA ALA A 114 6.81 -16.12 5.51
C ALA A 114 7.40 -16.20 4.09
N ASN A 115 6.97 -15.31 3.19
CA ASN A 115 7.28 -15.43 1.75
C ASN A 115 8.44 -14.55 1.30
N LEU A 116 8.60 -13.34 1.86
CA LEU A 116 9.70 -12.43 1.49
C LEU A 116 10.90 -12.54 2.43
N LYS A 117 10.77 -13.26 3.55
CA LYS A 117 11.79 -13.31 4.62
C LYS A 117 12.20 -11.90 5.07
N SER A 118 11.24 -10.98 5.05
CA SER A 118 11.46 -9.60 5.45
C SER A 118 11.73 -9.51 6.95
N ASN A 119 12.53 -8.54 7.39
CA ASN A 119 12.65 -8.26 8.83
C ASN A 119 11.32 -7.71 9.35
N ASP A 120 10.83 -8.23 10.48
CA ASP A 120 9.58 -7.74 11.09
C ASP A 120 9.83 -6.39 11.78
N ARG A 121 9.18 -5.35 11.28
CA ARG A 121 9.16 -4.01 11.92
C ARG A 121 7.82 -3.72 12.62
N GLY A 122 6.86 -4.63 12.54
CA GLY A 122 5.58 -4.62 13.24
C GLY A 122 4.50 -3.79 12.57
N ILE A 123 3.36 -3.71 13.26
CA ILE A 123 2.21 -2.88 12.90
C ILE A 123 2.32 -1.55 13.66
N LYS A 124 2.21 -0.44 12.94
CA LYS A 124 2.30 0.93 13.46
C LYS A 124 0.97 1.66 13.29
N GLU A 125 0.69 2.60 14.19
CA GLU A 125 -0.43 3.53 14.07
C GLU A 125 0.09 4.86 13.55
N ALA A 126 -0.59 5.43 12.55
CA ALA A 126 -0.29 6.76 12.03
C ALA A 126 -1.54 7.44 11.46
N SER A 127 -1.57 8.77 11.57
CA SER A 127 -2.68 9.60 11.10
C SER A 127 -2.49 10.07 9.65
N TYR A 128 -2.21 9.14 8.74
CA TYR A 128 -2.08 9.47 7.32
C TYR A 128 -3.45 9.78 6.70
N THR A 129 -3.51 10.79 5.82
CA THR A 129 -4.77 11.25 5.23
C THR A 129 -5.55 10.15 4.52
N VAL A 130 -4.85 9.19 3.90
CA VAL A 130 -5.47 8.04 3.21
C VAL A 130 -6.03 6.96 4.16
N LEU A 131 -5.67 6.99 5.44
CA LEU A 131 -6.12 6.02 6.45
C LEU A 131 -7.17 6.60 7.42
N ARG A 132 -7.43 7.92 7.36
CA ARG A 132 -8.40 8.63 8.20
C ARG A 132 -9.80 8.59 7.59
#